data_AF-A0A4C2ELJ3-F1
#
_entry.id   AF-A0A4C2ELJ3-F1
#
_cell.length_a   1.000
_cell.length_b   1.000
_cell.length_c   1.000
_cell.angle_alpha   90.00
_cell.angle_beta   90.00
_cell.angle_gamma   90.00
#
_symmetry.space_group_name_H-M   'P 1'
#
loop_
_entity.id
_entity.type
_entity.pdbx_description
1 polymer ?
#
loop_
_entity_poly.entity_id
_entity_poly.type
_entity_poly.pdbx_seq_one_letter_code
_entity_poly.pdbx_strand_id
1 'polypeptide(L)'
;MLLPVAAVVFGGLLWYAQGTALDAVFSVEETATSITFTLGSGLVAVACVGAIVAVTILHELVHGLVYRWFGYRVSYGVAPQLGAFYAATFHQFQERNHNIIVGIAPLVVLDALLLPLLFAPVPLLAFAAFVALLFNTAGAAGDLYLVVTLLRTPAGSLMYDSDIRHSYLFAPES
;
A
#
# COMPACT_ATOMS: atom_id res chain seq x y z
N MET A 1 -12.57 -6.63 -0.13
CA MET A 1 -12.13 -7.98 -0.55
C MET A 1 -10.61 -8.16 -0.51
N LEU A 2 -9.80 -7.15 -0.83
CA LEU A 2 -8.32 -7.29 -0.87
C LEU A 2 -7.67 -7.57 0.50
N LEU A 3 -8.10 -6.87 1.55
CA LEU A 3 -7.45 -6.95 2.86
C LEU A 3 -7.50 -8.35 3.53
N PRO A 4 -8.66 -9.06 3.56
CA PRO A 4 -8.69 -10.42 4.10
C PRO A 4 -7.79 -11.41 3.34
N VAL A 5 -7.72 -11.28 2.01
CA VAL A 5 -6.86 -12.13 1.18
C VAL A 5 -5.38 -11.85 1.48
N ALA A 6 -4.99 -10.58 1.55
CA ALA A 6 -3.63 -10.19 1.92
C ALA A 6 -3.24 -10.69 3.31
N ALA A 7 -4.16 -10.65 4.29
CA ALA A 7 -3.93 -11.16 5.63
C ALA A 7 -3.70 -12.67 5.66
N VAL A 8 -4.47 -13.44 4.90
CA VAL A 8 -4.25 -14.89 4.79
C VAL A 8 -2.92 -15.21 4.11
N VAL A 9 -2.63 -14.54 2.99
CA VAL A 9 -1.41 -14.79 2.20
C VAL A 9 -0.15 -14.40 2.98
N PHE A 10 -0.05 -13.14 3.40
CA PHE A 10 1.14 -12.67 4.12
C PHE A 10 1.22 -13.23 5.53
N GLY A 11 0.09 -13.47 6.20
CA GLY A 11 0.05 -14.10 7.52
C GLY A 11 0.53 -15.56 7.45
N GLY A 12 0.10 -16.30 6.41
CA GLY A 12 0.59 -17.65 6.15
C GLY A 12 2.10 -17.69 5.86
N LEU A 13 2.61 -16.72 5.07
CA LEU A 13 4.05 -16.59 4.81
C LEU A 13 4.83 -16.23 6.06
N LEU A 14 4.34 -15.29 6.87
CA LEU A 14 4.95 -14.91 8.14
C LEU A 14 5.01 -16.12 9.10
N TRP A 15 3.90 -16.84 9.24
CA TRP A 15 3.83 -18.05 10.06
C TRP A 15 4.81 -19.11 9.58
N TYR A 16 4.87 -19.35 8.27
CA TYR A 16 5.83 -20.27 7.66
C TYR A 16 7.29 -19.86 7.93
N ALA A 17 7.60 -18.56 7.87
CA ALA A 17 8.95 -18.05 8.04
C ALA A 17 9.42 -18.00 9.50
N GLN A 18 8.53 -17.67 10.44
CA GLN A 18 8.88 -17.39 11.84
C GLN A 18 8.44 -18.49 12.82
N GLY A 19 7.36 -19.22 12.52
CA GLY A 19 6.80 -20.24 13.40
C GLY A 19 6.60 -19.74 14.83
N THR A 20 7.11 -20.49 15.81
CA THR A 20 7.00 -20.18 17.24
C THR A 20 7.80 -18.93 17.65
N ALA A 21 8.66 -18.37 16.80
CA ALA A 21 9.35 -17.13 17.11
C ALA A 21 8.38 -15.93 17.21
N LEU A 22 7.17 -16.06 16.66
CA LEU A 22 6.09 -15.07 16.78
C LEU A 22 5.52 -14.96 18.20
N ASP A 23 5.71 -15.96 19.05
CA ASP A 23 5.25 -15.94 20.45
C ASP A 23 5.91 -14.79 21.24
N ALA A 24 7.08 -14.31 20.79
CA ALA A 24 7.75 -13.13 21.34
C ALA A 24 7.06 -11.80 20.96
N VAL A 25 6.19 -11.81 19.95
CA VAL A 25 5.55 -10.63 19.36
C VAL A 25 4.08 -10.56 19.74
N PHE A 26 3.36 -11.66 19.61
CA PHE A 26 1.97 -11.76 20.03
C PHE A 26 1.63 -13.19 20.42
N SER A 27 0.63 -13.34 21.29
CA SER A 27 0.00 -14.62 21.59
C SER A 27 -1.48 -14.57 21.23
N VAL A 28 -2.02 -15.75 20.90
CA VAL A 28 -3.43 -15.95 20.61
C VAL A 28 -3.98 -16.91 21.65
N GLU A 29 -4.98 -16.47 22.39
CA GLU A 29 -5.73 -17.32 23.32
C GLU A 29 -7.13 -17.54 22.77
N GLU A 30 -7.45 -18.78 22.44
CA GLU A 30 -8.77 -19.18 21.97
C GLU A 30 -9.56 -19.84 23.11
N THR A 31 -10.76 -19.33 23.36
CA THR A 31 -11.76 -19.93 24.24
C THR A 31 -12.97 -20.36 23.42
N ALA A 32 -13.90 -21.07 24.05
CA ALA A 32 -15.14 -21.51 23.38
C ALA A 32 -15.98 -20.36 22.80
N THR A 33 -15.77 -19.12 23.22
CA THR A 33 -16.58 -17.95 22.82
C THR A 33 -15.76 -16.76 22.31
N SER A 34 -14.43 -16.77 22.44
CA SER A 34 -13.60 -15.62 22.08
C SER A 34 -12.22 -16.03 21.58
N ILE A 35 -11.65 -15.17 20.72
CA ILE A 35 -10.24 -15.22 20.36
C ILE A 35 -9.62 -13.91 20.85
N THR A 36 -8.62 -14.00 21.72
CA THR A 36 -7.92 -12.85 22.29
C THR A 36 -6.52 -12.78 21.70
N PHE A 37 -6.15 -11.60 21.18
CA PHE A 37 -4.80 -11.30 20.72
C PHE A 37 -4.10 -10.43 21.76
N THR A 38 -2.96 -10.89 22.26
CA THR A 38 -2.15 -10.14 23.23
C THR A 38 -0.80 -9.80 22.61
N LEU A 39 -0.44 -8.51 22.58
CA LEU A 39 0.89 -8.10 22.14
C LEU A 39 1.91 -8.40 23.24
N GLY A 40 3.06 -8.97 22.86
CA GLY A 40 4.10 -9.38 23.80
C GLY A 40 4.77 -8.20 24.52
N SER A 41 4.73 -7.00 23.94
CA SER A 41 5.19 -5.77 24.61
C SER A 41 4.64 -4.49 23.97
N GLY A 42 4.76 -3.37 24.68
CA GLY A 42 4.46 -2.04 24.12
C GLY A 42 5.34 -1.67 22.92
N LEU A 43 6.56 -2.23 22.82
CA LEU A 43 7.43 -2.04 21.66
C LEU A 43 6.82 -2.61 20.39
N VAL A 44 6.08 -3.73 20.48
CA VAL A 44 5.36 -4.30 19.33
C VAL A 44 4.30 -3.33 18.82
N ALA A 45 3.54 -2.71 19.73
CA ALA A 45 2.54 -1.72 19.35
C ALA A 45 3.18 -0.50 18.65
N VAL A 46 4.29 0.00 19.19
CA VAL A 46 5.06 1.10 18.58
C VAL A 46 5.59 0.69 17.19
N ALA A 47 6.11 -0.52 17.04
CA ALA A 47 6.60 -1.02 15.76
C ALA A 47 5.47 -1.14 14.72
N CYS A 48 4.28 -1.61 15.11
CA CYS A 48 3.12 -1.66 14.22
C CYS A 48 2.71 -0.27 13.75
N VAL A 49 2.53 0.68 14.67
CA VAL A 49 2.15 2.06 14.32
C VAL A 49 3.23 2.70 13.44
N GLY A 50 4.51 2.50 13.79
CA GLY A 50 5.64 2.96 13.00
C GLY A 50 5.65 2.39 11.59
N ALA A 51 5.40 1.08 11.43
CA ALA A 51 5.32 0.41 10.13
C ALA A 51 4.17 0.96 9.27
N ILE A 52 2.99 1.18 9.85
CA ILE A 52 1.83 1.76 9.16
C ILE A 52 2.14 3.17 8.64
N VAL A 53 2.69 4.03 9.50
CA VAL A 53 3.03 5.41 9.11
C VAL A 53 4.12 5.40 8.05
N ALA A 54 5.18 4.61 8.26
CA ALA A 54 6.30 4.53 7.33
C ALA A 54 5.84 4.03 5.95
N VAL A 55 5.07 2.93 5.88
CA VAL A 55 4.63 2.38 4.60
C VAL A 55 3.68 3.33 3.88
N THR A 56 2.81 4.04 4.59
CA THR A 56 1.90 5.02 4.00
C THR A 56 2.67 6.16 3.33
N ILE A 57 3.71 6.68 4.00
CA ILE A 57 4.57 7.74 3.42
C ILE A 57 5.35 7.20 2.23
N LEU A 58 5.95 6.01 2.36
CA LEU A 58 6.73 5.38 1.29
C LEU A 58 5.86 5.05 0.07
N HIS A 59 4.60 4.68 0.27
CA HIS A 59 3.64 4.39 -0.79
C HIS A 59 3.43 5.62 -1.68
N GLU A 60 3.07 6.76 -1.08
CA GLU A 60 2.92 8.01 -1.82
C GLU A 60 4.24 8.49 -2.42
N LEU A 61 5.37 8.27 -1.73
CA LEU A 61 6.69 8.62 -2.27
C LEU A 61 6.99 7.82 -3.55
N VAL A 62 6.68 6.53 -3.58
CA VAL A 62 6.87 5.69 -4.78
C VAL A 62 6.02 6.22 -5.94
N HIS A 63 4.74 6.52 -5.70
CA HIS A 63 3.87 7.16 -6.71
C HIS A 63 4.52 8.41 -7.30
N GLY A 64 4.95 9.32 -6.42
CA GLY A 64 5.56 10.57 -6.84
C GLY A 64 6.93 10.41 -7.50
N LEU A 65 7.74 9.42 -7.12
CA LEU A 65 9.00 9.11 -7.81
C LEU A 65 8.76 8.62 -9.23
N VAL A 66 7.78 7.74 -9.43
CA VAL A 66 7.43 7.23 -10.78
C VAL A 66 6.83 8.35 -11.64
N TYR A 67 5.96 9.20 -11.10
CA TYR A 67 5.50 10.38 -11.82
C TYR A 67 6.64 11.31 -12.23
N ARG A 68 7.61 11.56 -11.34
CA ARG A 68 8.80 12.38 -11.67
C ARG A 68 9.65 11.74 -12.74
N TRP A 69 9.77 10.41 -12.76
CA TRP A 69 10.48 9.70 -13.80
C TRP A 69 9.84 9.91 -15.18
N PHE A 70 8.52 9.98 -15.26
CA PHE A 70 7.80 10.35 -16.49
C PHE A 70 7.81 11.86 -16.80
N GLY A 71 8.51 12.68 -16.00
CA GLY A 71 8.68 14.11 -16.24
C GLY A 71 7.56 15.00 -15.69
N TYR A 72 6.64 14.47 -14.88
CA TYR A 72 5.59 15.28 -14.27
C TYR A 72 6.08 16.04 -13.04
N ARG A 73 5.42 17.17 -12.77
CA ARG A 73 5.61 17.92 -11.52
C ARG A 73 4.67 17.35 -10.46
N VAL A 74 5.25 16.84 -9.37
CA VAL A 74 4.51 16.18 -8.29
C VAL A 74 4.35 17.11 -7.10
N SER A 75 3.12 17.22 -6.63
CA SER A 75 2.75 17.86 -5.37
C SER A 75 2.43 16.79 -4.33
N TYR A 76 3.02 16.93 -3.15
CA TYR A 76 2.72 16.09 -1.99
C TYR A 76 1.90 16.86 -0.98
N GLY A 77 1.02 16.18 -0.27
CA GLY A 77 0.31 16.78 0.85
C GLY A 77 -0.45 15.77 1.70
N VAL A 78 -1.21 16.33 2.63
CA VAL A 78 -2.12 15.58 3.49
C VAL A 78 -3.54 15.99 3.14
N ALA A 79 -4.43 15.01 3.08
CA ALA A 79 -5.86 15.19 2.92
C ALA A 79 -6.57 14.63 4.16
N PRO A 80 -6.61 15.39 5.27
CA PRO A 80 -7.20 14.91 6.52
C PRO A 80 -8.66 14.48 6.37
N GLN A 81 -9.40 15.13 5.47
CA GLN A 81 -10.80 14.82 5.19
C GLN A 81 -10.99 13.45 4.53
N LEU A 82 -9.92 12.91 3.93
CA LEU A 82 -9.87 11.57 3.34
C LEU A 82 -9.04 10.61 4.20
N GLY A 83 -8.46 11.08 5.31
CA GLY A 83 -7.54 10.30 6.14
C GLY A 83 -6.28 9.83 5.40
N ALA A 84 -5.84 10.54 4.36
CA ALA A 84 -4.82 10.06 3.42
C ALA A 84 -3.70 11.08 3.21
N PHE A 85 -2.52 10.59 2.84
CA PHE A 85 -1.49 11.37 2.16
C PHE A 85 -1.75 11.29 0.65
N TYR A 86 -1.16 12.20 -0.12
CA TYR A 86 -1.25 12.11 -1.58
C TYR A 86 0.06 12.52 -2.24
N ALA A 87 0.35 11.87 -3.37
CA ALA A 87 1.28 12.31 -4.39
C ALA A 87 0.53 12.50 -5.72
N ALA A 88 0.27 13.75 -6.11
CA ALA A 88 -0.57 14.07 -7.25
C ALA A 88 0.15 14.96 -8.27
N THR A 89 -0.26 14.85 -9.53
CA THR A 89 0.24 15.68 -10.63
C THR A 89 -0.88 16.61 -11.12
N PHE A 90 -1.33 17.49 -10.24
CA PHE A 90 -2.42 18.42 -10.51
C PHE A 90 -2.13 19.31 -11.73
N HIS A 91 -3.20 19.64 -12.44
CA HIS A 91 -3.21 20.56 -13.58
C HIS A 91 -2.27 20.16 -14.73
N GLN A 92 -2.06 18.86 -14.90
CA GLN A 92 -1.25 18.29 -15.97
C GLN A 92 -2.04 17.19 -16.66
N PHE A 93 -1.95 17.12 -17.98
CA PHE A 93 -2.45 15.96 -18.71
C PHE A 93 -1.48 14.81 -18.53
N GLN A 94 -1.99 13.69 -18.10
CA GLN A 94 -1.23 12.50 -17.77
C GLN A 94 -1.62 11.38 -18.72
N GLU A 95 -0.64 10.77 -19.37
CA GLU A 95 -0.91 9.62 -20.23
C GLU A 95 -1.50 8.45 -19.45
N ARG A 96 -2.49 7.78 -20.05
CA ARG A 96 -3.10 6.56 -19.51
C ARG A 96 -2.07 5.53 -19.04
N ASN A 97 -1.04 5.27 -19.86
CA ASN A 97 -0.05 4.25 -19.55
C ASN A 97 0.86 4.65 -18.38
N HIS A 98 1.21 5.94 -18.27
CA HIS A 98 1.97 6.45 -17.13
C HIS A 98 1.19 6.24 -15.83
N ASN A 99 -0.12 6.57 -15.82
CA ASN A 99 -0.99 6.35 -14.67
C ASN A 99 -1.14 4.87 -14.28
N ILE A 100 -1.21 3.96 -15.26
CA ILE A 100 -1.25 2.52 -14.97
C ILE A 100 0.03 2.09 -14.26
N ILE A 101 1.20 2.52 -14.75
CA ILE A 101 2.49 2.16 -14.18
C ILE A 101 2.63 2.76 -12.77
N VAL A 102 2.23 4.01 -12.58
CA VAL A 102 2.22 4.66 -11.26
C VAL A 102 1.32 3.89 -10.30
N GLY A 103 0.07 3.60 -10.68
CA GLY A 103 -0.89 2.92 -9.82
C GLY A 103 -0.44 1.54 -9.32
N ILE A 104 0.32 0.79 -10.12
CA ILE A 104 0.87 -0.50 -9.68
C ILE A 104 2.22 -0.40 -8.95
N ALA A 105 2.91 0.74 -9.01
CA ALA A 105 4.29 0.87 -8.56
C ALA A 105 4.49 0.60 -7.07
N PRO A 106 3.66 1.12 -6.13
CA PRO A 106 3.88 0.84 -4.71
C PRO A 106 3.72 -0.63 -4.36
N LEU A 107 2.78 -1.34 -4.97
CA LEU A 107 2.65 -2.79 -4.79
C LEU A 107 3.93 -3.49 -5.25
N VAL A 108 4.38 -3.21 -6.48
CA VAL A 108 5.56 -3.88 -7.04
C VAL A 108 6.83 -3.57 -6.25
N VAL A 109 7.09 -2.29 -5.96
CA VAL A 109 8.34 -1.84 -5.35
C VAL A 109 8.38 -2.18 -3.86
N LEU A 110 7.32 -1.85 -3.10
CA LEU A 110 7.33 -2.07 -1.66
C LEU A 110 7.17 -3.54 -1.31
N ASP A 111 6.33 -4.31 -2.02
CA ASP A 111 6.21 -5.74 -1.71
C ASP A 111 7.51 -6.48 -2.03
N ALA A 112 8.22 -6.12 -3.11
CA ALA A 112 9.53 -6.70 -3.43
C ALA A 112 10.57 -6.43 -2.34
N LEU A 113 10.49 -5.28 -1.64
CA LEU A 113 11.38 -4.94 -0.53
C LEU A 113 10.95 -5.56 0.80
N LEU A 114 9.65 -5.64 1.07
CA LEU A 114 9.10 -6.07 2.35
C LEU A 114 8.95 -7.59 2.47
N LEU A 115 8.68 -8.31 1.38
CA LEU A 115 8.52 -9.77 1.40
C LEU A 115 9.76 -10.51 1.94
N PRO A 116 11.00 -10.17 1.54
CA PRO A 116 12.19 -10.80 2.13
C PRO A 116 12.32 -10.57 3.63
N LEU A 117 11.81 -9.45 4.16
CA LEU A 117 11.92 -9.12 5.58
C LEU A 117 11.07 -10.05 6.46
N LEU A 118 10.05 -10.72 5.90
CA LEU A 118 9.30 -11.77 6.61
C LEU A 118 10.20 -12.94 7.05
N PHE A 119 11.31 -13.16 6.34
CA PHE A 119 12.28 -14.23 6.61
C PHE A 119 13.50 -13.76 7.41
N ALA A 120 13.52 -12.49 7.85
CA ALA A 120 14.60 -12.00 8.69
C ALA A 120 14.57 -12.71 10.07
N PRO A 121 15.73 -13.04 10.68
CA PRO A 121 15.80 -13.72 11.98
C PRO A 121 15.53 -12.75 13.15
N VAL A 122 14.59 -11.83 12.98
CA VAL A 122 14.19 -10.80 13.95
C VAL A 122 12.66 -10.73 13.94
N PRO A 123 11.95 -11.42 14.86
CA PRO A 123 10.51 -11.57 14.80
C PRO A 123 9.74 -10.25 14.78
N LEU A 124 10.23 -9.25 15.53
CA LEU A 124 9.64 -7.91 15.54
C LEU A 124 9.72 -7.23 14.17
N LEU A 125 10.85 -7.36 13.46
CA LEU A 125 11.03 -6.81 12.12
C LEU A 125 10.15 -7.53 11.10
N ALA A 126 10.11 -8.86 11.16
CA ALA A 126 9.26 -9.67 10.29
C ALA A 126 7.78 -9.33 10.48
N PHE A 127 7.33 -9.17 11.73
CA PHE A 127 5.97 -8.76 12.03
C PHE A 127 5.67 -7.32 11.58
N ALA A 128 6.60 -6.39 11.76
CA ALA A 128 6.46 -5.02 11.25
C ALA A 128 6.37 -5.00 9.71
N ALA A 129 7.16 -5.82 9.01
CA ALA A 129 7.08 -5.97 7.57
C ALA A 129 5.75 -6.57 7.10
N PHE A 130 5.21 -7.56 7.84
CA PHE A 130 3.87 -8.09 7.61
C PHE A 130 2.79 -7.00 7.72
N VAL A 131 2.84 -6.18 8.78
CA VAL A 131 1.91 -5.05 8.95
C VAL A 131 2.07 -4.05 7.80
N ALA A 132 3.31 -3.75 7.38
CA ALA A 132 3.55 -2.87 6.25
C ALA A 132 2.97 -3.42 4.94
N LEU A 133 3.16 -4.71 4.62
CA LEU A 133 2.59 -5.36 3.44
C LEU A 133 1.06 -5.28 3.42
N LEU A 134 0.42 -5.50 4.57
CA LEU A 134 -1.03 -5.38 4.71
C LEU A 134 -1.52 -3.98 4.38
N PHE A 135 -0.89 -2.95 4.96
CA PHE A 135 -1.31 -1.57 4.77
C PHE A 135 -0.93 -1.03 3.39
N ASN A 136 0.19 -1.48 2.80
CA ASN A 136 0.52 -1.20 1.40
C ASN A 136 -0.57 -1.73 0.46
N THR A 137 -0.99 -2.98 0.67
CA THR A 137 -2.03 -3.62 -0.14
C THR A 137 -3.40 -2.98 0.07
N ALA A 138 -3.70 -2.58 1.30
CA ALA A 138 -4.93 -1.85 1.61
C ALA A 138 -4.96 -0.48 0.92
N GLY A 139 -3.85 0.28 1.01
CA GLY A 139 -3.69 1.58 0.37
C GLY A 139 -3.83 1.51 -1.15
N ALA A 140 -3.26 0.47 -1.76
CA ALA A 140 -3.32 0.25 -3.20
C ALA A 140 -4.73 -0.11 -3.75
N ALA A 141 -5.75 -0.26 -2.91
CA ALA A 141 -7.09 -0.61 -3.39
C ALA A 141 -7.67 0.46 -4.34
N GLY A 142 -7.43 1.74 -4.04
CA GLY A 142 -7.81 2.86 -4.92
C GLY A 142 -7.01 2.87 -6.22
N ASP A 143 -5.71 2.58 -6.14
CA ASP A 143 -4.82 2.54 -7.30
C ASP A 143 -5.18 1.41 -8.25
N LEU A 144 -5.45 0.21 -7.74
CA LEU A 144 -5.89 -0.92 -8.54
C LEU A 144 -7.24 -0.65 -9.21
N TYR A 145 -8.15 0.04 -8.51
CA TYR A 145 -9.40 0.48 -9.12
C TYR A 145 -9.15 1.46 -10.28
N LEU A 146 -8.25 2.42 -10.10
CA LEU A 146 -7.84 3.36 -11.16
C LEU A 146 -7.21 2.60 -12.35
N VAL A 147 -6.27 1.69 -12.07
CA VAL A 147 -5.61 0.86 -13.09
C VAL A 147 -6.63 0.06 -13.89
N VAL A 148 -7.57 -0.64 -13.23
CA VAL A 148 -8.62 -1.40 -13.92
C VAL A 148 -9.52 -0.50 -14.74
N THR A 149 -9.84 0.69 -14.23
CA THR A 149 -10.65 1.69 -14.96
C THR A 149 -9.93 2.14 -16.23
N LEU A 150 -8.66 2.54 -16.12
CA LEU A 150 -7.84 2.94 -17.26
C LEU A 150 -7.61 1.80 -18.24
N LEU A 151 -7.46 0.56 -17.77
CA LEU A 151 -7.31 -0.59 -18.66
C LEU A 151 -8.52 -0.79 -19.59
N ARG A 152 -9.71 -0.31 -19.19
CA ARG A 152 -10.96 -0.37 -19.98
C ARG A 152 -11.17 0.84 -20.89
N THR A 153 -10.27 1.82 -20.89
CA THR A 153 -10.37 3.01 -21.73
C THR A 153 -9.47 2.87 -22.96
N PRO A 154 -9.79 3.58 -24.08
CA PRO A 154 -8.99 3.50 -25.30
C PRO A 154 -7.52 3.87 -25.07
N ALA A 155 -6.64 3.26 -25.87
CA ALA A 155 -5.25 3.69 -25.92
C ALA A 155 -5.17 5.17 -26.35
N GLY A 156 -4.28 5.94 -25.73
CA GLY A 156 -4.18 7.39 -25.97
C GLY A 156 -5.11 8.24 -25.09
N SER A 157 -5.93 7.65 -24.21
CA SER A 157 -6.65 8.43 -23.20
C SER A 157 -5.70 9.23 -22.30
N LEU A 158 -6.17 10.39 -21.86
CA LEU A 158 -5.47 11.28 -20.94
C LEU A 158 -6.27 11.48 -19.67
N MET A 159 -5.59 11.50 -18.53
CA MET A 159 -6.15 11.85 -17.24
C MET A 159 -5.73 13.28 -16.86
N TYR A 160 -6.58 13.98 -16.12
CA TYR A 160 -6.28 15.32 -15.62
C TYR A 160 -6.90 15.51 -14.23
N ASP A 161 -6.05 15.67 -13.23
CA ASP A 161 -6.48 15.97 -11.87
C ASP A 161 -6.61 17.48 -11.68
N SER A 162 -7.83 17.97 -11.44
CA SER A 162 -8.05 19.39 -11.12
C SER A 162 -7.87 19.68 -9.64
N ASP A 163 -8.26 18.75 -8.78
CA ASP A 163 -8.04 18.81 -7.34
C ASP A 163 -8.12 17.38 -6.76
N ILE A 164 -8.01 17.25 -5.44
CA ILE A 164 -7.97 15.95 -4.78
C ILE A 164 -9.26 15.13 -4.87
N ARG A 165 -10.37 15.73 -5.29
CA ARG A 165 -11.69 15.08 -5.42
C ARG A 165 -12.17 15.01 -6.86
N HIS A 166 -11.55 15.74 -7.78
CA HIS A 166 -12.01 15.85 -9.15
C HIS A 166 -10.89 15.52 -10.14
N SER A 167 -11.12 14.45 -10.89
CA SER A 167 -10.28 13.98 -11.97
C SER A 167 -11.13 13.81 -13.23
N TYR A 168 -10.58 14.19 -14.37
CA TYR A 168 -11.22 14.07 -15.67
C TYR A 168 -10.47 13.06 -16.53
N LEU A 169 -11.22 12.31 -17.32
CA LEU A 169 -10.67 11.38 -18.30
C LEU A 169 -11.11 11.79 -19.70
N PHE A 170 -10.14 12.00 -20.58
CA PHE A 170 -10.33 12.35 -21.98
C PHE A 170 -10.03 11.11 -22.83
N ALA A 171 -11.00 10.68 -23.62
CA ALA A 171 -10.82 9.62 -24.61
C ALA A 171 -10.59 10.21 -26.00
N PRO A 172 -9.72 9.61 -26.83
CA PRO A 172 -9.61 10.01 -28.22
C PRO A 172 -10.94 9.81 -28.96
N GLU A 173 -11.23 10.69 -29.91
CA GLU A 173 -12.34 10.49 -30.84
C GLU A 173 -12.07 9.24 -31.69
N SER A 174 -13.08 8.38 -31.84
CA SER A 174 -13.03 7.12 -32.57
C SER A 174 -13.13 7.29 -34.07
#